data_AF-A0A222FMS5-F1
#
_entry.id   AF-A0A222FMS5-F1
#
_cell.length_a   1.000
_cell.length_b   1.000
_cell.length_c   1.000
_cell.angle_alpha   90.00
_cell.angle_beta   90.00
_cell.angle_gamma   90.00
#
_symmetry.space_group_name_H-M   'P 1'
#
loop_
_entity.id
_entity.type
_entity.pdbx_description
1 polymer ?
#
loop_
_entity_poly.entity_id
_entity_poly.type
_entity_poly.pdbx_seq_one_letter_code
_entity_poly.pdbx_strand_id
1 'polypeptide(L)'
;MRLFWWLCWLLPMTAVALDDPSQLAYPVLDAKQAVADGNIEFVGIQLQDELITPGLTPAQRNELEQQYPIRALNRRWKTFDNIEEDKTLLQNYRAYALKYNLTLLEQMRLHKRRQLQKYRY
;
A
#
# COMPACT_ATOMS: atom_id res chain seq x y z
N MET A 1 1.54 -17.00 45.32
CA MET A 1 2.47 -17.43 44.25
C MET A 1 1.67 -17.71 42.99
N ARG A 2 2.02 -17.03 41.89
CA ARG A 2 1.93 -17.45 40.48
C ARG A 2 0.52 -17.77 39.92
N LEU A 3 -0.06 -16.84 39.16
CA LEU A 3 0.01 -16.73 37.68
C LEU A 3 -1.24 -17.35 37.04
N PHE A 4 -2.16 -16.52 36.54
CA PHE A 4 -3.12 -16.96 35.52
C PHE A 4 -3.33 -15.87 34.47
N TRP A 5 -2.42 -15.94 33.51
CA TRP A 5 -2.55 -15.65 32.07
C TRP A 5 -3.64 -14.69 31.61
N TRP A 6 -3.17 -13.53 31.16
CA TRP A 6 -3.78 -12.72 30.11
C TRP A 6 -3.91 -13.51 28.81
N LEU A 7 -5.15 -13.82 28.41
CA LEU A 7 -5.45 -14.28 27.05
C LEU A 7 -5.69 -13.07 26.16
N CYS A 8 -4.62 -12.39 25.77
CA CYS A 8 -4.67 -11.34 24.76
C CYS A 8 -4.83 -12.01 23.39
N TRP A 9 -6.05 -12.00 22.83
CA TRP A 9 -6.30 -12.43 21.46
C TRP A 9 -5.57 -11.48 20.51
N LEU A 10 -4.38 -11.90 20.07
CA LEU A 10 -3.71 -11.38 18.88
C LEU A 10 -4.53 -11.80 17.67
N LEU A 11 -5.45 -10.93 17.23
CA LEU A 11 -5.98 -11.00 15.86
C LEU A 11 -4.80 -10.75 14.91
N PRO A 12 -4.37 -11.74 14.10
CA PRO A 12 -3.41 -11.47 13.06
C PRO A 12 -4.10 -10.57 12.03
N MET A 13 -3.70 -9.31 11.94
CA MET A 13 -3.91 -8.50 10.74
C MET A 13 -3.18 -9.21 9.61
N THR A 14 -3.85 -10.13 8.93
CA THR A 14 -3.35 -10.70 7.69
C THR A 14 -3.42 -9.60 6.64
N ALA A 15 -2.33 -8.88 6.46
CA ALA A 15 -2.13 -8.02 5.31
C ALA A 15 -2.29 -8.90 4.06
N VAL A 16 -3.41 -8.73 3.36
CA VAL A 16 -3.70 -9.48 2.14
C VAL A 16 -2.78 -8.93 1.05
N ALA A 17 -1.61 -9.57 0.92
CA ALA A 17 -0.63 -9.23 -0.10
C ALA A 17 -1.07 -9.85 -1.44
N LEU A 18 -1.34 -8.99 -2.41
CA LEU A 18 -1.80 -9.35 -3.76
C LEU A 18 -0.60 -9.88 -4.56
N ASP A 19 -0.58 -11.17 -4.88
CA ASP A 19 0.53 -11.84 -5.60
C ASP A 19 0.07 -12.43 -6.95
N ASP A 20 -1.21 -12.27 -7.28
CA ASP A 20 -1.79 -12.70 -8.54
C ASP A 20 -2.04 -11.46 -9.41
N PRO A 21 -1.44 -11.35 -10.61
CA PRO A 21 -1.66 -10.22 -11.50
C PRO A 21 -3.14 -10.05 -11.88
N SER A 22 -3.96 -11.09 -11.78
CA SER A 22 -5.42 -11.00 -11.96
C SER A 22 -6.10 -10.15 -10.87
N GLN A 23 -5.48 -10.02 -9.70
CA GLN A 23 -5.96 -9.18 -8.59
C GLN A 23 -5.54 -7.71 -8.72
N LEU A 24 -4.64 -7.38 -9.68
CA LEU A 24 -4.18 -6.01 -9.94
C LEU A 24 -5.05 -5.30 -10.99
N ALA A 25 -6.36 -5.54 -10.95
CA ALA A 25 -7.27 -5.06 -11.99
C ALA A 25 -7.80 -3.65 -11.71
N TYR A 26 -7.99 -3.26 -10.44
CA TYR A 26 -8.80 -2.08 -10.09
C TYR A 26 -8.14 -1.13 -9.07
N PRO A 27 -6.95 -0.57 -9.37
CA PRO A 27 -6.17 0.24 -8.43
C PRO A 27 -6.93 1.43 -7.81
N VAL A 28 -7.87 2.02 -8.55
CA VAL A 28 -8.67 3.15 -8.08
C VAL A 28 -9.72 2.71 -7.06
N LEU A 29 -10.36 1.55 -7.27
CA LEU A 29 -11.34 1.02 -6.33
C LEU A 29 -10.64 0.56 -5.05
N ASP A 30 -9.52 -0.14 -5.20
CA ASP A 30 -8.71 -0.64 -4.09
C ASP A 30 -8.22 0.52 -3.19
N ALA A 31 -7.72 1.61 -3.78
CA ALA A 31 -7.28 2.79 -3.02
C ALA A 31 -8.44 3.49 -2.29
N LYS A 32 -9.63 3.58 -2.90
CA LYS A 32 -10.82 4.15 -2.25
C LYS A 32 -11.26 3.30 -1.07
N GLN A 33 -11.26 1.98 -1.25
CA GLN A 33 -11.61 1.03 -0.20
C GLN A 33 -10.62 1.09 0.96
N ALA A 34 -9.31 1.16 0.66
CA ALA A 34 -8.26 1.31 1.66
C ALA A 34 -8.47 2.54 2.57
N VAL A 35 -8.82 3.70 2.00
CA VAL A 35 -9.15 4.89 2.82
C VAL A 35 -10.47 4.73 3.56
N ALA A 36 -11.48 4.12 2.95
CA ALA A 36 -12.79 3.88 3.59
C ALA A 36 -12.67 2.98 4.83
N ASP A 37 -11.82 1.95 4.75
CA ASP A 37 -11.56 0.99 5.82
C ASP A 37 -10.54 1.49 6.85
N GLY A 38 -9.91 2.65 6.59
CA GLY A 38 -8.83 3.19 7.43
C GLY A 38 -7.49 2.46 7.29
N ASN A 39 -7.38 1.53 6.33
CA ASN A 39 -6.18 0.74 6.05
C ASN A 39 -5.29 1.47 5.04
N ILE A 40 -4.72 2.60 5.44
CA ILE A 40 -3.88 3.42 4.56
C ILE A 40 -2.49 2.78 4.44
N GLU A 41 -2.26 2.11 3.33
CA GLU A 41 -0.98 1.50 2.95
C GLU A 41 -0.67 1.87 1.49
N PHE A 42 0.52 2.40 1.25
CA PHE A 42 1.02 2.69 -0.10
C PHE A 42 1.60 1.44 -0.74
N VAL A 43 1.70 1.44 -2.06
CA VAL A 43 2.24 0.30 -2.80
C VAL A 43 3.49 0.65 -3.58
N GLY A 44 4.43 -0.28 -3.64
CA GLY A 44 5.67 -0.16 -4.39
C GLY A 44 6.02 -1.46 -5.11
N ILE A 45 7.15 -1.44 -5.82
CA ILE A 45 7.68 -2.59 -6.54
C ILE A 45 9.12 -2.75 -6.07
N GLN A 46 9.40 -3.90 -5.48
CA GLN A 46 10.73 -4.23 -4.99
C GLN A 46 11.58 -4.71 -6.17
N LEU A 47 12.58 -3.93 -6.54
CA LEU A 47 13.65 -4.33 -7.45
C LEU A 47 14.85 -4.84 -6.64
N GLN A 48 15.91 -5.27 -7.33
CA GLN A 48 17.08 -5.86 -6.68
C GLN A 48 17.74 -4.91 -5.67
N ASP A 49 17.93 -3.64 -6.06
CA ASP A 49 18.64 -2.65 -5.24
C ASP A 49 17.72 -1.54 -4.68
N GLU A 50 16.48 -1.45 -5.15
CA GLU A 50 15.58 -0.36 -4.78
C GLU A 50 14.12 -0.76 -4.69
N LEU A 51 13.39 -0.09 -3.79
CA LEU A 51 11.92 -0.08 -3.80
C LEU A 51 11.46 1.14 -4.58
N ILE A 52 10.82 0.92 -5.73
CA ILE A 52 10.21 2.00 -6.51
C ILE A 52 8.77 2.20 -6.07
N THR A 53 8.34 3.45 -5.93
CA THR A 53 7.00 3.83 -5.50
C THR A 53 6.36 4.77 -6.51
N PRO A 54 5.86 4.25 -7.65
CA PRO A 54 5.28 5.07 -8.70
C PRO A 54 4.18 5.99 -8.17
N GLY A 55 4.16 7.25 -8.62
CA GLY A 55 3.18 8.25 -8.18
C GLY A 55 3.54 9.02 -6.92
N LEU A 56 4.62 8.65 -6.22
CA LEU A 56 5.18 9.42 -5.10
C LEU A 56 6.48 10.10 -5.53
N THR A 57 6.62 11.39 -5.23
CA THR A 57 7.92 12.07 -5.36
C THR A 57 8.86 11.61 -4.24
N PRO A 58 10.19 11.74 -4.37
CA PRO A 58 11.13 11.39 -3.29
C PRO A 58 10.84 12.10 -1.98
N ALA A 59 10.44 13.38 -2.04
CA ALA A 59 10.05 14.15 -0.85
C ALA A 59 8.77 13.58 -0.20
N GLN A 60 7.75 13.27 -1.00
CA GLN A 60 6.51 12.66 -0.49
C GLN A 60 6.76 11.28 0.11
N ARG A 61 7.58 10.46 -0.57
CA ARG A 61 7.97 9.14 -0.08
C ARG A 61 8.61 9.25 1.30
N ASN A 62 9.62 10.10 1.46
CA ASN A 62 10.32 10.28 2.74
C ASN A 62 9.38 10.74 3.86
N GLU A 63 8.40 11.61 3.55
CA GLU A 63 7.40 12.05 4.53
C GLU A 63 6.41 10.93 4.90
N LEU A 64 5.95 10.18 3.89
CA LEU A 64 4.90 9.18 4.03
C LEU A 64 5.39 7.87 4.62
N GLU A 65 6.62 7.44 4.33
CA GLU A 65 7.21 6.23 4.91
C GLU A 65 7.32 6.29 6.45
N GLN A 66 7.34 7.50 7.03
CA GLN A 66 7.32 7.69 8.48
C GLN A 66 5.93 7.49 9.10
N GLN A 67 4.87 7.63 8.31
CA GLN A 67 3.48 7.67 8.77
C GLN A 67 2.66 6.47 8.32
N TYR A 68 2.98 5.90 7.16
CA TYR A 68 2.22 4.84 6.50
C TYR A 68 3.17 3.78 5.94
N PRO A 69 2.81 2.49 6.05
CA PRO A 69 3.59 1.42 5.46
C PRO A 69 3.58 1.49 3.92
N ILE A 70 4.66 0.99 3.31
CA ILE A 70 4.73 0.74 1.87
C ILE A 70 4.86 -0.75 1.64
N ARG A 71 3.88 -1.33 0.94
CA ARG A 71 3.84 -2.74 0.59
C ARG A 71 4.39 -2.96 -0.82
N ALA A 72 5.36 -3.86 -0.94
CA ALA A 72 5.78 -4.36 -2.24
C ALA A 72 4.68 -5.23 -2.87
N LEU A 73 4.32 -4.94 -4.13
CA LEU A 73 3.32 -5.70 -4.88
C LEU A 73 3.86 -7.07 -5.33
N ASN A 74 5.15 -7.18 -5.57
CA ASN A 74 5.79 -8.39 -6.04
C ASN A 74 6.41 -9.16 -4.87
N ARG A 75 5.89 -10.35 -4.55
CA ARG A 75 6.37 -11.16 -3.41
C ARG A 75 7.61 -12.00 -3.73
N ARG A 76 7.73 -12.44 -4.99
CA ARG A 76 8.75 -13.42 -5.44
C ARG A 76 10.09 -12.82 -5.86
N TRP A 77 10.37 -11.56 -5.51
CA TRP A 77 11.61 -10.87 -5.89
C TRP A 77 12.90 -11.57 -5.42
N LYS A 78 12.82 -12.44 -4.40
CA LYS A 78 13.96 -13.23 -3.89
C LYS A 78 14.12 -14.61 -4.54
N THR A 79 13.11 -15.13 -5.21
CA THR A 79 13.00 -16.59 -5.47
C THR A 79 12.76 -16.96 -6.93
N PHE A 80 12.39 -16.02 -7.79
CA PHE A 80 12.19 -16.23 -9.22
C PHE A 80 12.88 -15.12 -10.01
N ASP A 81 13.15 -15.41 -11.30
CA ASP A 81 13.68 -14.53 -12.33
C ASP A 81 13.33 -13.07 -12.07
N ASN A 82 14.36 -12.22 -12.15
CA ASN A 82 14.29 -10.82 -11.76
C ASN A 82 13.02 -10.22 -12.41
N ILE A 83 12.11 -9.60 -11.66
CA ILE A 83 10.85 -9.07 -12.24
C ILE A 83 11.10 -8.11 -13.42
N GLU A 84 12.31 -7.59 -13.47
CA GLU A 84 12.89 -6.80 -14.55
C GLU A 84 12.99 -7.54 -15.90
N GLU A 85 13.02 -8.87 -15.89
CA GLU A 85 13.03 -9.76 -17.06
C GLU A 85 11.65 -9.85 -17.72
N ASP A 86 10.58 -9.90 -16.92
CA ASP A 86 9.20 -9.79 -17.43
C ASP A 86 8.74 -8.34 -17.50
N LYS A 87 9.11 -7.70 -18.62
CA LYS A 87 8.77 -6.29 -18.90
C LYS A 87 7.26 -6.01 -18.87
N THR A 88 6.42 -6.96 -19.31
CA THR A 88 4.96 -6.77 -19.34
C THR A 88 4.41 -6.75 -17.93
N LEU A 89 4.82 -7.72 -17.11
CA LEU A 89 4.42 -7.78 -15.71
C LEU A 89 4.91 -6.56 -14.92
N LEU A 90 6.17 -6.14 -15.11
CA LEU A 90 6.71 -4.94 -14.47
C LEU A 90 5.93 -3.67 -14.87
N GLN A 91 5.55 -3.54 -16.14
CA GLN A 91 4.72 -2.43 -16.60
C GLN A 91 3.34 -2.43 -15.94
N ASN A 92 2.72 -3.61 -15.79
CA ASN A 92 1.42 -3.75 -15.10
C ASN A 92 1.52 -3.31 -13.65
N TYR A 93 2.55 -3.75 -12.92
CA TYR A 93 2.80 -3.31 -11.55
C TYR A 93 3.02 -1.79 -11.47
N ARG A 94 3.80 -1.21 -12.38
CA ARG A 94 4.04 0.24 -12.41
C ARG A 94 2.76 1.02 -12.64
N ALA A 95 1.95 0.60 -13.61
CA ALA A 95 0.68 1.24 -13.93
C ALA A 95 -0.32 1.13 -12.77
N TYR A 96 -0.39 -0.04 -12.13
CA TYR A 96 -1.22 -0.26 -10.95
C TYR A 96 -0.79 0.65 -9.80
N ALA A 97 0.49 0.58 -9.40
CA ALA A 97 1.03 1.33 -8.27
C ALA A 97 0.86 2.84 -8.45
N LEU A 98 1.11 3.34 -9.67
CA LEU A 98 0.93 4.75 -10.00
C LEU A 98 -0.50 5.21 -9.75
N LYS A 99 -1.48 4.51 -10.31
CA LYS A 99 -2.91 4.88 -10.18
C LYS A 99 -3.38 4.74 -8.73
N TYR A 100 -2.98 3.68 -8.05
CA TYR A 100 -3.33 3.41 -6.66
C TYR A 100 -2.81 4.52 -5.74
N ASN A 101 -1.49 4.80 -5.78
CA ASN A 101 -0.85 5.77 -4.87
C ASN A 101 -1.40 7.18 -5.07
N LEU A 102 -1.60 7.61 -6.33
CA LEU A 102 -2.19 8.92 -6.61
C LEU A 102 -3.63 9.03 -6.08
N THR A 103 -4.43 7.98 -6.29
CA THR A 103 -5.81 7.92 -5.78
C THR A 103 -5.83 7.95 -4.26
N LEU A 104 -4.94 7.20 -3.61
CA LEU A 104 -4.84 7.15 -2.15
C LEU A 104 -4.54 8.54 -1.58
N LEU A 105 -3.55 9.25 -2.13
CA LEU A 105 -3.22 10.63 -1.74
C LEU A 105 -4.41 11.57 -1.90
N GLU A 106 -5.13 11.47 -3.01
CA GLU A 106 -6.31 12.28 -3.25
C GLU A 106 -7.40 12.02 -2.20
N GLN A 107 -7.73 10.74 -1.95
CA GLN A 107 -8.73 10.34 -0.99
C GLN A 107 -8.38 10.77 0.43
N MET A 108 -7.11 10.67 0.83
CA MET A 108 -6.63 11.17 2.13
C MET A 108 -6.84 12.68 2.27
N ARG A 109 -6.50 13.47 1.25
CA ARG A 109 -6.73 14.93 1.26
C ARG A 109 -8.21 15.27 1.37
N LEU A 110 -9.07 14.57 0.62
CA LEU A 110 -10.52 14.75 0.68
C LEU A 110 -11.09 14.37 2.05
N HIS A 111 -10.60 13.28 2.65
CA HIS A 111 -11.01 12.86 3.97
C HIS A 111 -10.63 13.91 5.03
N LYS A 112 -9.39 14.41 5.01
CA LYS A 112 -8.92 15.48 5.91
C LYS A 112 -9.73 16.77 5.75
N ARG A 113 -10.03 17.19 4.50
CA ARG A 113 -10.86 18.37 4.24
C ARG A 113 -12.27 18.23 4.81
N ARG A 114 -12.91 17.07 4.62
CA ARG A 114 -14.24 16.79 5.16
C ARG A 114 -14.26 16.80 6.69
N GLN A 115 -13.23 16.26 7.33
CA GLN A 115 -13.10 16.31 8.79
C GLN A 115 -13.00 17.76 9.29
N LEU A 116 -12.13 18.59 8.69
CA LEU A 116 -11.99 20.00 9.07
C LEU A 116 -13.30 20.80 8.91
N GLN A 117 -14.09 20.50 7.88
CA GLN A 117 -15.39 21.15 7.69
C GLN A 117 -16.40 20.74 8.78
N LYS A 118 -16.41 19.48 9.22
CA LYS A 118 -17.31 19.03 10.30
C LYS A 118 -17.08 19.76 11.62
N TYR A 119 -15.84 20.10 11.95
CA TYR A 119 -15.50 20.79 13.21
C TYR A 119 -15.68 22.32 13.14
N ARG A 120 -16.08 22.86 11.98
CA ARG A 120 -16.30 24.29 11.80
C ARG A 120 -17.75 24.72 12.08
N TYR A 121 -18.65 23.76 12.24
CA TYR A 121 -20.06 23.94 12.57
C TYR A 121 -20.36 23.28 13.92
#